data_AF-A0A357G086-F1
#
_entry.id   AF-A0A357G086-F1
#
_cell.length_a   1.000
_cell.length_b   1.000
_cell.length_c   1.000
_cell.angle_alpha   90.00
_cell.angle_beta   90.00
_cell.angle_gamma   90.00
#
_symmetry.space_group_name_H-M   'P 1'
#
loop_
_entity.id
_entity.type
_entity.pdbx_description
1 polymer ?
#
loop_
_entity_poly.entity_id
_entity_poly.type
_entity_poly.pdbx_seq_one_letter_code
_entity_poly.pdbx_strand_id
1 'polypeptide(L)'
;MKWLLVLVTIVASAVGGAAAYYYLGHAKEQPMTIVAQPDVRPETAASETPVNDPPAQEPGIEKKFETLLNDLLKNVSGQMAEYKNQRKILVEAVKPVNLRSPAYVKENHTLVQSVAAELRQKMDALMQVFSQTGTEVESLVSTQDSETRDSVLAKWKAMENEQVGKYISFFEGEEEDIRAYEALISFLNETASDFEVDLENDRITYKSPENEARYQELLAATQKPAENQEEAVKTP
;
A
#
# COMPACT_ATOMS: atom_id res chain seq x y z
N MET A 1 -11.47 6.26 42.26
CA MET A 1 -11.81 6.84 40.95
C MET A 1 -11.74 5.71 39.92
N LYS A 2 -12.86 5.40 39.26
CA LYS A 2 -12.94 4.33 38.26
C LYS A 2 -12.56 4.94 36.90
N TRP A 3 -11.45 4.50 36.32
CA TRP A 3 -11.02 4.95 34.99
C TRP A 3 -11.71 4.11 33.93
N LEU A 4 -12.45 4.78 33.04
CA LEU A 4 -13.12 4.20 31.90
C LEU A 4 -12.05 3.84 30.85
N LEU A 5 -11.82 2.55 30.63
CA LEU A 5 -11.17 2.02 29.44
C LEU A 5 -12.14 2.24 28.27
N VAL A 6 -11.88 3.23 27.42
CA VAL A 6 -12.54 3.32 26.11
C VAL A 6 -11.76 2.43 25.16
N LEU A 7 -12.18 1.17 25.12
CA LEU A 7 -11.86 0.21 24.07
C LEU A 7 -12.58 0.70 22.81
N VAL A 8 -11.83 1.32 21.89
CA VAL A 8 -12.34 1.70 20.56
C VAL A 8 -12.68 0.41 19.82
N THR A 9 -13.96 0.04 19.87
CA THR A 9 -14.55 -1.06 19.11
C THR A 9 -15.21 -0.42 17.90
N ILE A 10 -14.53 -0.41 16.74
CA ILE A 10 -15.11 0.13 15.50
C ILE A 10 -15.90 -0.98 14.82
N VAL A 11 -17.19 -0.69 14.66
CA VAL A 11 -18.23 -1.53 14.06
C VAL A 11 -18.03 -1.57 12.54
N ALA A 12 -17.86 -2.78 12.00
CA ALA A 12 -17.92 -3.04 10.57
C ALA A 12 -19.30 -2.67 10.00
N SER A 13 -19.33 -1.85 8.95
CA SER A 13 -20.51 -1.64 8.11
C SER A 13 -20.08 -1.66 6.64
N ALA A 14 -20.46 -2.73 5.95
CA ALA A 14 -20.31 -2.89 4.52
C ALA A 14 -21.25 -1.95 3.74
N VAL A 15 -20.75 -1.31 2.68
CA VAL A 15 -21.55 -0.95 1.49
C VAL A 15 -20.64 -1.03 0.26
N GLY A 16 -21.12 -1.71 -0.79
CA GLY A 16 -20.35 -2.12 -1.96
C GLY A 16 -19.99 -1.03 -2.97
N GLY A 17 -19.35 -1.48 -4.05
CA GLY A 17 -18.90 -0.63 -5.14
C GLY A 17 -18.27 -1.41 -6.28
N ALA A 18 -19.01 -2.34 -6.88
CA ALA A 18 -18.79 -2.70 -8.27
C ALA A 18 -19.19 -1.50 -9.16
N ALA A 19 -18.46 -1.28 -10.25
CA ALA A 19 -18.62 -0.26 -11.29
C ALA A 19 -17.85 1.07 -11.09
N ALA A 20 -16.60 1.09 -11.55
CA ALA A 20 -15.94 2.30 -12.08
C ALA A 20 -14.75 1.93 -12.99
N TYR A 21 -15.02 1.30 -14.13
CA TYR A 21 -14.08 1.25 -15.26
C TYR A 21 -14.76 1.89 -16.47
N TYR A 22 -14.60 3.20 -16.63
CA TYR A 22 -14.65 3.94 -17.90
C TYR A 22 -14.21 5.39 -17.60
N TYR A 23 -13.47 6.00 -18.54
CA TYR A 23 -12.86 7.35 -18.54
C TYR A 23 -11.38 7.45 -18.16
N LEU A 24 -10.54 6.94 -19.06
CA LEU A 24 -9.30 7.62 -19.46
C LEU A 24 -9.55 8.20 -20.86
N GLY A 25 -9.60 9.53 -20.98
CA GLY A 25 -9.72 10.19 -22.28
C GLY A 25 -10.18 11.66 -22.18
N HIS A 26 -9.26 12.56 -22.55
CA HIS A 26 -9.41 14.01 -22.78
C HIS A 26 -9.13 14.97 -21.61
N ALA A 27 -7.84 15.20 -21.37
CA ALA A 27 -7.38 16.51 -20.90
C ALA A 27 -7.57 17.53 -22.04
N LYS A 28 -8.49 18.49 -21.85
CA LYS A 28 -8.53 19.73 -22.63
C LYS A 28 -7.93 20.83 -21.78
N GLU A 29 -6.87 21.43 -22.30
CA GLU A 29 -6.21 22.62 -21.79
C GLU A 29 -7.24 23.75 -21.56
N GLN A 30 -7.23 24.36 -20.38
CA GLN A 30 -7.90 25.64 -20.15
C GLN A 30 -6.84 26.74 -20.03
N PRO A 31 -7.00 27.88 -20.72
CA PRO A 31 -6.08 29.01 -20.61
C PRO A 31 -6.27 29.73 -19.27
N MET A 32 -5.15 30.02 -18.60
CA MET A 32 -5.10 30.92 -17.45
C MET A 32 -5.55 32.33 -17.87
N THR A 33 -6.63 32.82 -17.26
CA THR A 33 -7.01 34.23 -17.33
C THR A 33 -6.35 34.97 -16.17
N ILE A 34 -5.43 35.88 -16.48
CA ILE A 34 -4.85 36.83 -15.53
C ILE A 34 -5.91 37.90 -15.24
N VAL A 35 -6.44 37.94 -14.02
CA VAL A 35 -7.29 39.03 -13.54
C VAL A 35 -6.41 40.06 -12.84
N ALA A 36 -6.49 41.30 -13.32
CA ALA A 36 -5.78 42.45 -12.79
C ALA A 36 -6.19 42.78 -11.34
N GLN A 37 -5.20 43.11 -10.52
CA GLN A 37 -5.40 43.70 -9.19
C GLN A 37 -5.94 45.14 -9.31
N PRO A 38 -6.96 45.52 -8.53
CA PRO A 38 -7.24 46.92 -8.29
C PRO A 38 -6.37 47.45 -7.14
N ASP A 39 -5.71 48.56 -7.46
CA ASP A 39 -4.98 49.48 -6.59
C ASP A 39 -5.91 50.02 -5.48
N VAL A 40 -5.56 49.78 -4.21
CA VAL A 40 -6.26 50.36 -3.05
C VAL A 40 -5.26 51.05 -2.15
N ARG A 41 -5.43 52.39 -2.08
CA ARG A 41 -4.72 53.36 -1.24
C ARG A 41 -4.88 53.10 0.27
N PRO A 42 -3.98 53.65 1.12
CA PRO A 42 -3.98 53.41 2.55
C PRO A 42 -4.87 54.42 3.29
N GLU A 43 -5.71 53.94 4.22
CA GLU A 43 -6.40 54.80 5.18
C GLU A 43 -6.29 54.23 6.61
N THR A 44 -5.45 54.90 7.38
CA THR A 44 -5.53 55.27 8.79
C THR A 44 -5.91 54.23 9.86
N ALA A 45 -4.91 54.00 10.71
CA ALA A 45 -4.91 53.37 12.03
C ALA A 45 -6.16 53.59 12.90
N ALA A 46 -6.76 52.48 13.31
CA ALA A 46 -7.38 52.32 14.62
C ALA A 46 -6.58 51.26 15.38
N SER A 47 -6.01 51.66 16.52
CA SER A 47 -5.28 50.77 17.43
C SER A 47 -6.23 49.74 18.04
N GLU A 48 -6.32 48.57 17.42
CA GLU A 48 -6.81 47.37 18.11
C GLU A 48 -5.68 46.84 18.98
N THR A 49 -5.85 47.00 20.28
CA THR A 49 -5.09 46.28 21.31
C THR A 49 -4.99 44.80 20.93
N PRO A 50 -3.78 44.20 20.89
CA PRO A 50 -3.66 42.77 20.62
C PRO A 50 -4.38 42.03 21.74
N VAL A 51 -5.50 41.39 21.41
CA VAL A 51 -6.08 40.36 22.26
C VAL A 51 -5.01 39.28 22.35
N ASN A 52 -4.38 39.18 23.52
CA ASN A 52 -3.53 38.05 23.88
C ASN A 52 -4.43 36.81 23.83
N ASP A 53 -4.48 36.16 22.67
CA ASP A 53 -4.92 34.77 22.59
C ASP A 53 -4.05 33.99 23.57
N PRO A 54 -4.64 33.22 24.50
CA PRO A 54 -3.86 32.40 25.42
C PRO A 54 -2.94 31.49 24.60
N PRO A 55 -1.67 31.32 25.00
CA PRO A 55 -0.76 30.44 24.28
C PRO A 55 -1.41 29.08 24.16
N ALA A 56 -1.54 28.58 22.93
CA ALA A 56 -2.08 27.27 22.65
C ALA A 56 -1.38 26.27 23.57
N GLN A 57 -2.12 25.69 24.53
CA GLN A 57 -1.56 24.70 25.44
C GLN A 57 -0.98 23.58 24.59
N GLU A 58 0.31 23.31 24.77
CA GLU A 58 0.94 22.21 24.06
C GLU A 58 0.14 20.92 24.31
N PRO A 59 -0.15 20.14 23.26
CA PRO A 59 -0.87 18.90 23.42
C PRO A 59 -0.11 17.99 24.40
N GLY A 60 -0.84 17.40 25.35
CA GLY A 60 -0.30 16.41 26.27
C GLY A 60 0.35 15.23 25.53
N ILE A 61 1.22 14.51 26.22
CA ILE A 61 2.02 13.42 25.64
C ILE A 61 1.15 12.35 24.98
N GLU A 62 -0.02 12.06 25.55
CA GLU A 62 -0.99 11.10 25.01
C GLU A 62 -1.51 11.53 23.65
N LYS A 63 -1.78 12.82 23.47
CA LYS A 63 -2.28 13.36 22.20
C LYS A 63 -1.17 13.38 21.14
N LYS A 64 0.08 13.66 21.53
CA LYS A 64 1.24 13.55 20.63
C LYS A 64 1.44 12.09 20.19
N PHE A 65 1.33 11.14 21.12
CA PHE A 65 1.42 9.71 20.82
C PHE A 65 0.29 9.24 19.91
N GLU A 66 -0.96 9.64 20.18
CA GLU A 66 -2.12 9.36 19.32
C GLU A 66 -1.92 9.93 17.90
N THR A 67 -1.35 11.12 17.78
CA THR A 67 -1.04 11.72 16.47
C THR A 67 -0.05 10.87 15.70
N LEU A 68 1.04 10.41 16.33
CA LEU A 68 2.01 9.50 15.71
C LEU A 68 1.37 8.19 15.24
N LEU A 69 0.47 7.61 16.04
CA LEU A 69 -0.25 6.39 15.65
C LEU A 69 -1.18 6.62 14.46
N ASN A 70 -1.90 7.75 14.43
CA ASN A 70 -2.77 8.09 13.31
C ASN A 70 -1.98 8.31 12.01
N ASP A 71 -0.82 8.96 12.10
CA ASP A 71 0.06 9.16 10.95
C ASP A 71 0.66 7.84 10.46
N LEU A 72 1.07 6.94 11.37
CA LEU A 72 1.48 5.58 11.04
C LEU A 72 0.37 4.85 10.25
N LEU A 73 -0.85 4.83 10.77
CA LEU A 73 -1.98 4.15 10.13
C LEU A 73 -2.27 4.71 8.73
N LYS A 74 -2.24 6.04 8.60
CA LYS A 74 -2.44 6.70 7.30
C LYS A 74 -1.35 6.33 6.30
N ASN A 75 -0.09 6.34 6.73
CA ASN A 75 1.05 6.01 5.88
C ASN A 75 1.02 4.55 5.44
N VAL A 76 0.78 3.62 6.37
CA VAL A 76 0.67 2.18 6.08
C VAL A 76 -0.50 1.91 5.15
N SER A 77 -1.68 2.48 5.41
CA SER A 77 -2.86 2.29 4.56
C SER A 77 -2.63 2.80 3.14
N GLY A 78 -2.05 4.01 2.99
CA GLY A 78 -1.75 4.58 1.69
C GLY A 78 -0.76 3.74 0.88
N GLN A 79 0.36 3.34 1.49
CA GLN A 79 1.37 2.51 0.84
C GLN A 79 0.86 1.12 0.51
N MET A 80 0.04 0.51 1.39
CA MET A 80 -0.57 -0.79 1.15
C MET A 80 -1.59 -0.75 -0.01
N ALA A 81 -2.36 0.34 -0.15
CA ALA A 81 -3.26 0.50 -1.28
C ALA A 81 -2.49 0.59 -2.62
N GLU A 82 -1.37 1.31 -2.64
CA GLU A 82 -0.50 1.40 -3.80
C GLU A 82 0.14 0.04 -4.13
N TYR A 83 0.65 -0.66 -3.11
CA TYR A 83 1.18 -2.01 -3.21
C TYR A 83 0.16 -2.97 -3.87
N LYS A 84 -1.07 -3.01 -3.35
CA LYS A 84 -2.15 -3.86 -3.91
C LYS A 84 -2.47 -3.51 -5.36
N ASN A 85 -2.39 -2.24 -5.76
CA ASN A 85 -2.62 -1.84 -7.14
C ASN A 85 -1.50 -2.29 -8.07
N GLN A 86 -0.23 -2.19 -7.65
CA GLN A 86 0.89 -2.72 -8.41
C GLN A 86 0.89 -4.25 -8.48
N ARG A 87 0.51 -4.92 -7.40
CA ARG A 87 0.42 -6.39 -7.34
C ARG A 87 -0.51 -6.95 -8.42
N LYS A 88 -1.61 -6.26 -8.72
CA LYS A 88 -2.53 -6.62 -9.82
C LYS A 88 -1.84 -6.66 -11.17
N ILE A 89 -0.83 -5.82 -11.41
CA ILE A 89 -0.10 -5.79 -12.69
C ILE A 89 0.60 -7.13 -12.93
N LEU A 90 1.18 -7.75 -11.89
CA LEU A 90 1.78 -9.09 -12.00
C LEU A 90 0.76 -10.13 -12.46
N VAL A 91 -0.45 -10.08 -11.89
CA VAL A 91 -1.55 -10.99 -12.24
C VAL A 91 -2.02 -10.78 -13.68
N GLU A 92 -2.23 -9.52 -14.07
CA GLU A 92 -2.68 -9.18 -15.42
C GLU A 92 -1.62 -9.54 -16.49
N ALA A 93 -0.34 -9.31 -16.20
CA ALA A 93 0.75 -9.51 -17.17
C ALA A 93 0.88 -10.96 -17.65
N VAL A 94 0.47 -11.94 -16.83
CA VAL A 94 0.51 -13.37 -17.18
C VAL A 94 -0.80 -13.90 -17.75
N LYS A 95 -1.83 -13.05 -17.93
CA LYS A 95 -3.09 -13.49 -18.53
C LYS A 95 -2.92 -13.79 -20.02
N PRO A 96 -3.59 -14.83 -20.54
CA PRO A 96 -3.52 -15.22 -21.95
C PRO A 96 -3.76 -14.06 -22.93
N VAL A 97 -4.74 -13.20 -22.66
CA VAL A 97 -5.03 -12.00 -23.50
C VAL A 97 -3.83 -11.08 -23.70
N ASN A 98 -2.93 -11.01 -22.73
CA ASN A 98 -1.74 -10.17 -22.76
C ASN A 98 -0.52 -10.91 -23.34
N LEU A 99 -0.64 -12.19 -23.69
CA LEU A 99 0.47 -13.04 -24.14
C LEU A 99 0.32 -13.51 -25.61
N ARG A 100 -0.61 -12.90 -26.36
CA ARG A 100 -0.97 -13.29 -27.74
C ARG A 100 0.14 -13.25 -28.78
N SER A 101 1.29 -12.66 -28.46
CA SER A 101 2.43 -12.60 -29.38
C SER A 101 3.75 -12.62 -28.63
N PRO A 102 4.84 -13.15 -29.23
CA PRO A 102 6.16 -13.14 -28.57
C PRO A 102 6.64 -11.75 -28.16
N ALA A 103 6.28 -10.71 -28.92
CA ALA A 103 6.60 -9.33 -28.57
C ALA A 103 5.94 -8.90 -27.25
N TYR A 104 4.68 -9.28 -27.05
CA TYR A 104 3.96 -8.97 -25.81
C TYR A 104 4.45 -9.79 -24.63
N VAL A 105 4.82 -11.06 -24.86
CA VAL A 105 5.44 -11.88 -23.81
C VAL A 105 6.72 -11.22 -23.31
N LYS A 106 7.56 -10.72 -24.22
CA LYS A 106 8.81 -10.02 -23.87
C LYS A 106 8.56 -8.69 -23.15
N GLU A 107 7.57 -7.92 -23.59
CA GLU A 107 7.17 -6.67 -22.94
C GLU A 107 6.67 -6.94 -21.51
N ASN A 108 5.78 -7.91 -21.35
CA ASN A 108 5.27 -8.32 -20.03
C ASN A 108 6.34 -8.94 -19.14
N HIS A 109 7.31 -9.68 -19.70
CA HIS A 109 8.47 -10.15 -18.96
C HIS A 109 9.25 -8.99 -18.36
N THR A 110 9.57 -7.97 -19.17
CA THR A 110 10.27 -6.77 -18.70
C THR A 110 9.45 -6.01 -17.64
N LEU A 111 8.14 -5.86 -17.87
CA LEU A 111 7.22 -5.21 -16.95
C LEU A 111 7.17 -5.93 -15.60
N VAL A 112 7.01 -7.26 -15.60
CA VAL A 112 6.97 -8.06 -14.37
C VAL A 112 8.27 -7.92 -13.58
N GLN A 113 9.44 -7.96 -14.24
CA GLN A 113 10.72 -7.78 -13.55
C GLN A 113 10.82 -6.40 -12.86
N SER A 114 10.37 -5.34 -13.54
CA SER A 114 10.33 -3.99 -12.96
C SER A 114 9.37 -3.90 -11.79
N VAL A 115 8.13 -4.36 -11.98
CA VAL A 115 7.08 -4.29 -10.95
C VAL A 115 7.43 -5.16 -9.75
N ALA A 116 8.01 -6.34 -9.95
CA ALA A 116 8.47 -7.20 -8.87
C ALA A 116 9.55 -6.52 -8.00
N ALA A 117 10.51 -5.83 -8.63
CA ALA A 117 11.52 -5.06 -7.91
C ALA A 117 10.88 -3.88 -7.12
N GLU A 118 9.94 -3.16 -7.72
CA GLU A 118 9.21 -2.08 -7.05
C GLU A 118 8.38 -2.57 -5.87
N LEU A 119 7.68 -3.70 -6.02
CA LEU A 119 6.90 -4.30 -4.94
C LEU A 119 7.78 -4.64 -3.74
N ARG A 120 8.95 -5.28 -3.96
CA ARG A 120 9.91 -5.56 -2.90
C ARG A 120 10.40 -4.30 -2.20
N GLN A 121 10.71 -3.24 -2.95
CA GLN A 121 11.07 -1.95 -2.37
C GLN A 121 9.93 -1.36 -1.51
N LYS A 122 8.68 -1.51 -1.94
CA LYS A 122 7.52 -1.08 -1.15
C LYS A 122 7.32 -1.91 0.12
N MET A 123 7.58 -3.21 0.09
CA MET A 123 7.57 -4.07 1.28
C MET A 123 8.60 -3.57 2.30
N ASP A 124 9.84 -3.34 1.86
CA ASP A 124 10.91 -2.81 2.70
C ASP A 124 10.56 -1.43 3.27
N ALA A 125 10.00 -0.54 2.44
CA ALA A 125 9.57 0.79 2.86
C ALA A 125 8.46 0.73 3.93
N LEU A 126 7.47 -0.15 3.76
CA LEU A 126 6.40 -0.36 4.74
C LEU A 126 6.95 -0.85 6.08
N MET A 127 7.90 -1.78 6.06
CA MET A 127 8.58 -2.25 7.27
C MET A 127 9.41 -1.13 7.92
N GLN A 128 10.02 -0.27 7.12
CA GLN A 128 10.79 0.87 7.61
C GLN A 128 9.90 1.90 8.31
N VAL A 129 8.65 2.12 7.87
CA VAL A 129 7.70 3.03 8.55
C VAL A 129 7.51 2.61 10.02
N PHE A 130 7.33 1.32 10.29
CA PHE A 130 7.17 0.84 11.68
C PHE A 130 8.42 1.12 12.53
N SER A 131 9.61 0.88 11.98
CA SER A 131 10.88 1.14 12.69
C SER A 131 11.10 2.63 12.96
N GLN A 132 10.77 3.49 12.00
CA GLN A 132 10.85 4.95 12.15
C GLN A 132 9.89 5.44 13.22
N THR A 133 8.62 5.00 13.19
CA THR A 133 7.64 5.37 14.22
C THR A 133 8.07 4.90 15.61
N GLY A 134 8.69 3.72 15.75
CA GLY A 134 9.24 3.27 17.02
C GLY A 134 10.30 4.23 17.57
N THR A 135 11.20 4.72 16.71
CA THR A 135 12.20 5.72 17.08
C THR A 135 11.56 7.06 17.47
N GLU A 136 10.52 7.49 16.77
CA GLU A 136 9.78 8.71 17.09
C GLU A 136 9.04 8.60 18.43
N VAL A 137 8.47 7.43 18.74
CA VAL A 137 7.85 7.15 20.04
C VAL A 137 8.89 7.21 21.16
N GLU A 138 10.05 6.57 21.01
CA GLU A 138 11.14 6.64 22.00
C GLU A 138 11.61 8.08 22.24
N SER A 139 11.77 8.85 21.16
CA SER A 139 12.12 10.26 21.23
C SER A 139 11.05 11.08 21.97
N LEU A 140 9.77 10.83 21.68
CA LEU A 140 8.64 11.53 22.29
C LEU A 140 8.61 11.36 23.82
N VAL A 141 8.96 10.17 24.33
CA VAL A 141 8.90 9.85 25.76
C VAL A 141 10.21 10.09 26.51
N SER A 142 11.29 10.46 25.81
CA SER A 142 12.65 10.54 26.38
C SER A 142 12.79 11.55 27.54
N THR A 143 11.99 12.62 27.55
CA THR A 143 12.01 13.66 28.59
C THR A 143 10.91 13.48 29.64
N GLN A 144 10.12 12.41 29.56
CA GLN A 144 9.00 12.17 30.47
C GLN A 144 9.46 11.44 31.74
N ASP A 145 8.62 11.46 32.77
CA ASP A 145 8.86 10.65 33.96
C ASP A 145 8.79 9.14 33.64
N SER A 146 9.37 8.31 34.52
CA SER A 146 9.48 6.88 34.29
C SER A 146 8.12 6.19 34.14
N GLU A 147 7.10 6.60 34.89
CA GLU A 147 5.79 5.96 34.84
C GLU A 147 5.10 6.22 33.49
N THR A 148 5.09 7.48 33.05
CA THR A 148 4.53 7.89 31.76
C THR A 148 5.29 7.24 30.59
N ARG A 149 6.62 7.28 30.62
CA ARG A 149 7.47 6.68 29.59
C ARG A 149 7.22 5.19 29.45
N ASP A 150 7.25 4.45 30.57
CA ASP A 150 7.13 3.00 30.55
C ASP A 150 5.71 2.57 30.09
N SER A 151 4.68 3.36 30.44
CA SER A 151 3.30 3.15 29.97
C SER A 151 3.16 3.31 28.45
N VAL A 152 3.72 4.38 27.87
CA VAL A 152 3.64 4.62 26.42
C VAL A 152 4.45 3.57 25.65
N LEU A 153 5.67 3.24 26.09
CA LEU A 153 6.49 2.21 25.46
C LEU A 153 5.83 0.82 25.52
N ALA A 154 5.15 0.49 26.62
CA ALA A 154 4.39 -0.75 26.72
C ALA A 154 3.24 -0.80 25.71
N LYS A 155 2.52 0.31 25.51
CA LYS A 155 1.44 0.40 24.50
C LYS A 155 1.99 0.28 23.08
N TRP A 156 3.07 0.99 22.77
CA TRP A 156 3.74 0.89 21.48
C TRP A 156 4.17 -0.56 21.20
N LYS A 157 4.88 -1.20 22.13
CA LYS A 157 5.36 -2.57 21.98
C LYS A 157 4.22 -3.59 21.84
N ALA A 158 3.11 -3.40 22.55
CA ALA A 158 1.92 -4.24 22.39
C ALA A 158 1.34 -4.13 20.97
N MET A 159 1.19 -2.90 20.46
CA MET A 159 0.71 -2.65 19.10
C MET A 159 1.68 -3.21 18.05
N GLU A 160 2.98 -2.96 18.22
CA GLU A 160 4.03 -3.45 17.33
C GLU A 160 3.98 -4.99 17.21
N ASN A 161 3.96 -5.70 18.35
CA ASN A 161 3.87 -7.16 18.36
C ASN A 161 2.59 -7.68 17.69
N GLU A 162 1.47 -6.99 17.86
CA GLU A 162 0.19 -7.41 17.28
C GLU A 162 0.12 -7.14 15.77
N GLN A 163 0.63 -6.00 15.32
CA GLN A 163 0.45 -5.54 13.94
C GLN A 163 1.63 -5.88 13.05
N VAL A 164 2.87 -5.59 13.47
CA VAL A 164 4.07 -5.80 12.64
C VAL A 164 4.27 -7.27 12.31
N GLY A 165 4.02 -8.18 13.25
CA GLY A 165 4.09 -9.61 12.99
C GLY A 165 3.16 -10.06 11.85
N LYS A 166 1.95 -9.49 11.76
CA LYS A 166 1.01 -9.77 10.67
C LYS A 166 1.53 -9.29 9.32
N TYR A 167 2.12 -8.09 9.28
CA TYR A 167 2.72 -7.56 8.05
C TYR A 167 3.95 -8.37 7.61
N ILE A 168 4.79 -8.82 8.53
CA ILE A 168 5.92 -9.70 8.23
C ILE A 168 5.43 -10.99 7.57
N SER A 169 4.52 -11.71 8.23
CA SER A 169 3.99 -12.97 7.67
C SER A 169 3.26 -12.77 6.34
N PHE A 170 2.55 -11.65 6.18
CA PHE A 170 1.94 -11.27 4.90
C PHE A 170 3.01 -11.11 3.81
N PHE A 171 4.06 -10.35 4.07
CA PHE A 171 5.12 -10.05 3.11
C PHE A 171 6.04 -11.24 2.79
N GLU A 172 6.25 -12.14 3.73
CA GLU A 172 6.92 -13.42 3.45
C GLU A 172 6.17 -14.23 2.41
N GLY A 173 4.84 -14.31 2.53
CA GLY A 173 4.00 -14.98 1.53
C GLY A 173 3.96 -14.22 0.20
N GLU A 174 3.91 -12.89 0.22
CA GLU A 174 3.95 -12.08 -1.01
C GLU A 174 5.27 -12.26 -1.80
N GLU A 175 6.41 -12.44 -1.13
CA GLU A 175 7.68 -12.69 -1.83
C GLU A 175 7.68 -14.03 -2.57
N GLU A 176 7.08 -15.08 -1.99
CA GLU A 176 6.90 -16.37 -2.67
C GLU A 176 6.04 -16.22 -3.93
N ASP A 177 4.96 -15.47 -3.79
CA ASP A 177 4.04 -15.11 -4.84
C ASP A 177 4.73 -14.35 -5.98
N ILE A 178 5.45 -13.28 -5.68
CA ILE A 178 6.21 -12.49 -6.67
C ILE A 178 7.17 -13.40 -7.45
N ARG A 179 7.90 -14.28 -6.76
CA ARG A 179 8.81 -15.25 -7.41
C ARG A 179 8.07 -16.23 -8.32
N ALA A 180 6.88 -16.68 -7.94
CA ALA A 180 6.07 -17.55 -8.78
C ALA A 180 5.69 -16.86 -10.10
N TYR A 181 5.27 -15.58 -10.03
CA TYR A 181 4.97 -14.79 -11.23
C TYR A 181 6.21 -14.54 -12.09
N GLU A 182 7.36 -14.21 -11.49
CA GLU A 182 8.64 -14.05 -12.20
C GLU A 182 9.06 -15.34 -12.93
N ALA A 183 8.91 -16.49 -12.27
CA ALA A 183 9.21 -17.79 -12.85
C ALA A 183 8.28 -18.13 -14.01
N LEU A 184 6.97 -17.91 -13.85
CA LEU A 184 5.97 -18.16 -14.89
C LEU A 184 6.24 -17.30 -16.14
N ILE A 185 6.42 -15.99 -15.98
CA ILE A 185 6.64 -15.11 -17.14
C ILE A 185 8.00 -15.34 -17.81
N SER A 186 9.02 -15.74 -17.05
CA SER A 186 10.33 -16.10 -17.61
C SER A 186 10.23 -17.36 -18.47
N PHE A 187 9.53 -18.38 -17.97
CA PHE A 187 9.27 -19.60 -18.73
C PHE A 187 8.48 -19.31 -20.01
N LEU A 188 7.40 -18.50 -19.93
CA LEU A 188 6.63 -18.06 -21.09
C LEU A 188 7.51 -17.33 -22.12
N ASN A 189 8.41 -16.46 -21.65
CA ASN A 189 9.32 -15.73 -22.53
C ASN A 189 10.35 -16.65 -23.22
N GLU A 190 10.90 -17.63 -22.51
CA GLU A 190 11.84 -18.62 -23.05
C GLU A 190 11.19 -19.54 -24.08
N THR A 191 9.89 -19.80 -23.93
CA THR A 191 9.12 -20.75 -24.74
C THR A 191 8.12 -20.07 -25.67
N ALA A 192 8.25 -18.76 -25.90
CA ALA A 192 7.29 -17.93 -26.65
C ALA A 192 7.00 -18.40 -28.10
N SER A 193 7.87 -19.23 -28.68
CA SER A 193 7.67 -19.83 -30.00
C SER A 193 6.93 -21.18 -30.00
N ASP A 194 6.66 -21.76 -28.84
CA ASP A 194 6.17 -23.15 -28.67
C ASP A 194 4.74 -23.26 -28.10
N PHE A 195 4.10 -22.14 -27.78
CA PHE A 195 2.71 -22.12 -27.33
C PHE A 195 1.78 -21.32 -28.24
N GLU A 196 0.50 -21.63 -28.10
CA GLU A 196 -0.60 -20.89 -28.72
C GLU A 196 -1.53 -20.37 -27.61
N VAL A 197 -2.15 -19.22 -27.87
CA VAL A 197 -3.08 -18.56 -26.95
C VAL A 197 -4.50 -18.76 -27.47
N ASP A 198 -5.32 -19.42 -26.67
CA ASP A 198 -6.74 -19.62 -26.90
C ASP A 198 -7.51 -18.58 -26.09
N LEU A 199 -7.88 -17.48 -26.76
CA LEU A 199 -8.59 -16.35 -26.15
C LEU A 199 -10.05 -16.67 -25.83
N GLU A 200 -10.65 -17.66 -26.50
CA GLU A 200 -12.04 -18.04 -26.24
C GLU A 200 -12.17 -18.77 -24.91
N ASN A 201 -11.15 -19.59 -24.58
CA ASN A 201 -11.10 -20.37 -23.35
C ASN A 201 -10.16 -19.79 -22.28
N ASP A 202 -9.61 -18.59 -22.51
CA ASP A 202 -8.62 -17.91 -21.66
C ASP A 202 -7.52 -18.87 -21.18
N ARG A 203 -6.84 -19.52 -22.14
CA ARG A 203 -5.78 -20.49 -21.84
C ARG A 203 -4.60 -20.41 -22.80
N ILE A 204 -3.47 -20.94 -22.34
CA ILE A 204 -2.27 -21.17 -23.13
C ILE A 204 -2.12 -22.68 -23.30
N THR A 205 -1.76 -23.13 -24.50
CA THR A 205 -1.51 -24.54 -24.79
C THR A 205 -0.17 -24.70 -25.49
N TYR A 206 0.62 -25.66 -25.03
CA TYR A 206 1.92 -25.99 -25.60
C TYR A 206 1.84 -27.18 -26.55
N LYS A 207 2.72 -27.18 -27.55
CA LYS A 207 2.90 -28.33 -28.45
C LYS A 207 3.65 -29.46 -27.76
N SER A 208 4.63 -29.12 -26.92
CA SER A 208 5.39 -30.05 -26.11
C SER A 208 4.63 -30.43 -24.83
N PRO A 209 4.38 -31.73 -24.57
CA PRO A 209 3.77 -32.18 -23.32
C PRO A 209 4.60 -31.84 -22.07
N GLU A 210 5.92 -31.77 -22.21
CA GLU A 210 6.83 -31.38 -21.13
C GLU A 210 6.64 -29.90 -20.76
N ASN A 211 6.56 -29.03 -21.77
CA ASN A 211 6.33 -27.60 -21.55
C ASN A 211 4.92 -27.33 -21.04
N GLU A 212 3.92 -28.09 -21.50
CA GLU A 212 2.56 -28.02 -20.96
C GLU A 212 2.56 -28.37 -19.47
N ALA A 213 3.17 -29.49 -19.07
CA ALA A 213 3.25 -29.90 -17.67
C ALA A 213 3.96 -28.85 -16.81
N ARG A 214 5.08 -28.30 -17.30
CA ARG A 214 5.83 -27.25 -16.60
C ARG A 214 5.04 -25.95 -16.48
N TYR A 215 4.31 -25.55 -17.53
CA TYR A 215 3.42 -24.39 -17.50
C TYR A 215 2.35 -24.55 -16.43
N GLN A 216 1.66 -25.70 -16.38
CA GLN A 216 0.60 -25.95 -15.39
C GLN A 216 1.14 -25.94 -13.96
N GLU A 217 2.35 -26.47 -13.73
CA GLU A 217 3.02 -26.40 -12.42
C GLU A 217 3.28 -24.94 -11.99
N LEU A 218 3.85 -24.13 -12.90
CA LEU A 218 4.15 -22.72 -12.62
C LEU A 218 2.86 -21.90 -12.45
N LEU A 219 1.84 -22.15 -13.25
CA LEU A 219 0.54 -21.51 -13.12
C LEU A 219 -0.10 -21.86 -11.77
N ALA A 220 -0.10 -23.12 -11.36
CA ALA A 220 -0.61 -23.53 -10.06
C ALA A 220 0.13 -22.87 -8.90
N ALA A 221 1.45 -22.65 -9.03
CA ALA A 221 2.23 -21.92 -8.02
C ALA A 221 1.76 -20.46 -7.87
N THR A 222 1.29 -19.80 -8.94
CA THR A 222 0.74 -18.43 -8.88
C THR A 222 -0.70 -18.34 -8.35
N GLN A 223 -1.38 -19.49 -8.23
CA GLN A 223 -2.77 -19.61 -7.81
C GLN A 223 -2.91 -20.19 -6.40
N LYS A 224 -1.80 -20.50 -5.72
CA LYS A 224 -1.86 -21.04 -4.36
C LYS A 224 -2.67 -20.07 -3.50
N PRO A 225 -3.80 -20.51 -2.93
CA PRO A 225 -4.52 -19.68 -1.99
C PRO A 225 -3.58 -19.46 -0.83
N ALA A 226 -3.33 -18.19 -0.54
CA ALA A 226 -2.64 -17.86 0.67
C ALA A 226 -3.57 -18.15 1.84
N GLU A 227 -3.55 -19.40 2.32
CA GLU A 227 -4.38 -19.91 3.43
C GLU A 227 -4.23 -19.09 4.73
N ASN A 228 -3.32 -18.09 4.77
CA ASN A 228 -3.09 -17.19 5.89
C ASN A 228 -3.15 -15.67 5.58
N GLN A 229 -3.48 -15.22 4.36
CA GLN A 229 -3.33 -13.78 4.00
C GLN A 229 -4.62 -12.95 4.09
N GLU A 230 -5.81 -13.55 4.01
CA GLU A 230 -7.07 -12.79 3.96
C GLU A 230 -7.54 -12.25 5.34
N GLU A 231 -7.02 -12.79 6.45
CA GLU A 231 -7.29 -12.28 7.80
C GLU A 231 -6.26 -11.23 8.26
N ALA A 232 -5.06 -11.18 7.68
CA ALA A 232 -3.95 -10.37 8.18
C ALA A 232 -4.07 -8.87 7.86
N VAL A 233 -4.75 -8.50 6.76
CA VAL A 233 -4.86 -7.10 6.29
C VAL A 233 -6.30 -6.73 5.98
N LYS A 234 -7.22 -7.00 6.91
CA LYS A 234 -8.45 -6.21 6.99
C LYS A 234 -8.07 -4.88 7.64
N THR A 235 -7.75 -3.90 6.81
CA THR A 235 -7.57 -2.52 7.27
C THR A 235 -8.86 -2.09 8.00
N PRO A 236 -8.80 -1.58 9.24
CA PRO A 236 -9.96 -0.99 9.91
C PRO A 236 -10.50 0.24 9.17
#